data_AF-A0A0G3H3V4-F1
#
_entry.id   AF-A0A0G3H3V4-F1
#
_cell.length_a   1.000
_cell.length_b   1.000
_cell.length_c   1.000
_cell.angle_alpha   90.00
_cell.angle_beta   90.00
_cell.angle_gamma   90.00
#
_symmetry.space_group_name_H-M   'P 1'
#
loop_
_entity.id
_entity.type
_entity.pdbx_description
1 polymer ?
#
loop_
_entity_poly.entity_id
_entity_poly.type
_entity_poly.pdbx_seq_one_letter_code
_entity_poly.pdbx_strand_id
1 'polypeptide(L)'
;MERGLSLRNLGRSFTWADLRAFITHLPETSHVRRALDPAAARRAEWLRPEVQMLGVIADSYETWQLLRQGAPAESLPQVGVIRRILDADKASEDVPPVSRQLSAAEIRAAISARDT
;
A
#
# COMPACT_ATOMS: atom_id res chain seq x y z
N MET A 1 -27.67 21.71 16.20
CA MET A 1 -26.96 20.42 16.41
C MET A 1 -27.81 19.33 15.81
N GLU A 2 -27.49 18.86 14.61
CA GLU A 2 -28.19 17.71 14.02
C GLU A 2 -27.84 16.46 14.81
N ARG A 3 -28.87 15.74 15.27
CA ARG A 3 -28.71 14.45 15.94
C ARG A 3 -28.27 13.45 14.87
N GLY A 4 -27.13 12.79 15.09
CA GLY A 4 -26.66 11.72 14.21
C GLY A 4 -27.74 10.67 13.97
N LEU A 5 -27.80 10.14 12.76
CA LEU A 5 -28.76 9.10 12.37
C LEU A 5 -28.52 7.83 13.20
N SER A 6 -29.60 7.29 13.77
CA SER A 6 -29.51 6.01 14.49
C SER A 6 -29.20 4.86 13.53
N LEU A 7 -28.43 3.86 13.98
CA LEU A 7 -28.13 2.64 13.20
C LEU A 7 -29.40 1.94 12.67
N ARG A 8 -30.51 2.06 13.41
CA ARG A 8 -31.82 1.53 13.01
C ARG A 8 -32.43 2.27 11.82
N ASN A 9 -32.16 3.57 11.68
CA ASN A 9 -32.62 4.36 10.54
C ASN A 9 -31.75 4.09 9.31
N LEU A 10 -30.44 3.90 9.47
CA LEU A 10 -29.51 3.56 8.39
C LEU A 10 -30.00 2.36 7.56
N GLY A 11 -30.41 1.26 8.20
CA GLY A 11 -30.89 0.08 7.47
C GLY A 11 -32.25 0.23 6.77
N ARG A 12 -33.01 1.29 7.07
CA ARG A 12 -34.31 1.57 6.43
C ARG A 12 -34.25 2.65 5.36
N SER A 13 -33.34 3.62 5.51
CA SER A 13 -33.25 4.78 4.61
C SER A 13 -32.17 4.62 3.54
N PHE A 14 -31.16 3.78 3.74
CA PHE A 14 -30.11 3.58 2.75
C PHE A 14 -30.56 2.57 1.70
N THR A 15 -30.53 2.98 0.46
CA THR A 15 -30.67 2.09 -0.68
C THR A 15 -29.36 1.33 -0.92
N TRP A 16 -29.42 0.28 -1.74
CA TRP A 16 -28.21 -0.42 -2.19
C TRP A 16 -27.24 0.50 -2.93
N ALA A 17 -27.77 1.51 -3.65
CA ALA A 17 -26.95 2.52 -4.32
C ALA A 17 -26.18 3.38 -3.30
N ASP A 18 -26.82 3.77 -2.20
CA ASP A 18 -26.18 4.57 -1.14
C ASP A 18 -25.08 3.77 -0.43
N LEU A 19 -25.32 2.49 -0.15
CA LEU A 19 -24.31 1.59 0.43
C LEU A 19 -23.13 1.40 -0.51
N ARG A 20 -23.41 1.22 -1.81
CA ARG A 20 -22.36 1.11 -2.83
C ARG A 20 -21.56 2.41 -2.93
N ALA A 21 -22.23 3.56 -2.93
CA ALA A 21 -21.56 4.86 -2.96
C ALA A 21 -20.67 5.05 -1.73
N PHE A 22 -21.18 4.71 -0.54
CA PHE A 22 -20.41 4.76 0.70
C PHE A 22 -19.12 3.93 0.60
N ILE A 23 -19.22 2.64 0.21
CA ILE A 23 -18.04 1.77 0.08
C ILE A 23 -17.09 2.26 -1.00
N THR A 24 -17.62 2.75 -2.12
CA THR A 24 -16.82 3.23 -3.25
C THR A 24 -15.98 4.45 -2.86
N HIS A 25 -16.53 5.34 -2.04
CA HIS A 25 -15.86 6.58 -1.59
C HIS A 25 -15.19 6.47 -0.22
N LEU A 26 -15.13 5.27 0.38
CA LEU A 26 -14.33 5.07 1.59
C LEU A 26 -12.85 5.37 1.30
N PRO A 27 -12.14 6.05 2.21
CA PRO A 27 -10.71 6.27 2.06
C PRO A 27 -9.97 4.94 2.09
N GLU A 28 -8.87 4.85 1.35
CA GLU A 28 -8.02 3.66 1.26
C GLU A 28 -7.47 3.20 2.63
N THR A 29 -7.34 4.14 3.57
CA THR A 29 -6.89 3.87 4.94
C THR A 29 -7.99 3.31 5.86
N SER A 30 -9.25 3.24 5.40
CA SER A 30 -10.36 2.70 6.19
C SER A 30 -10.16 1.21 6.51
N HIS A 31 -10.75 0.72 7.60
CA HIS A 31 -10.66 -0.69 7.98
C HIS A 31 -11.14 -1.65 6.88
N VAL A 32 -12.20 -1.28 6.16
CA VAL A 32 -12.74 -2.08 5.06
C VAL A 32 -11.76 -2.15 3.90
N ARG A 33 -11.24 -0.99 3.45
CA ARG A 33 -10.28 -0.94 2.34
C ARG A 33 -8.96 -1.63 2.70
N ARG A 34 -8.47 -1.45 3.92
CA ARG A 34 -7.29 -2.14 4.44
C ARG A 34 -7.44 -3.66 4.47
N ALA A 35 -8.65 -4.19 4.72
CA ALA A 35 -8.90 -5.62 4.68
C ALA A 35 -8.97 -6.17 3.25
N LEU A 36 -9.47 -5.38 2.30
CA LEU A 36 -9.61 -5.77 0.89
C LEU A 36 -8.29 -5.64 0.12
N ASP A 37 -7.58 -4.54 0.31
CA ASP A 37 -6.30 -4.24 -0.32
C ASP A 37 -5.33 -3.61 0.71
N PRO A 38 -4.60 -4.45 1.47
CA PRO A 38 -3.65 -3.96 2.46
C PRO A 38 -2.47 -3.21 1.84
N ALA A 39 -2.12 -3.48 0.57
CA ALA A 39 -1.01 -2.83 -0.10
C ALA A 39 -1.36 -1.39 -0.51
N ALA A 40 -2.54 -1.18 -1.09
CA ALA A 40 -3.05 0.16 -1.39
C ALA A 40 -3.22 1.00 -0.10
N ALA A 41 -3.73 0.39 0.97
CA ALA A 41 -3.90 1.08 2.26
C ALA A 41 -2.57 1.56 2.86
N ARG A 42 -1.50 0.74 2.79
CA ARG A 42 -0.14 1.13 3.24
C ARG A 42 0.41 2.28 2.41
N ARG A 43 0.27 2.22 1.07
CA ARG A 43 0.70 3.32 0.18
C ARG A 43 -0.05 4.61 0.49
N ALA A 44 -1.36 4.54 0.71
CA ALA A 44 -2.16 5.71 1.08
C ALA A 44 -1.75 6.31 2.43
N GLU A 45 -1.30 5.49 3.38
CA GLU A 45 -0.79 5.95 4.67
C GLU A 45 0.49 6.78 4.53
N TRP A 46 1.42 6.38 3.66
CA TRP A 46 2.62 7.15 3.34
C TRP A 46 2.32 8.49 2.68
N LEU A 47 1.21 8.58 1.92
CA LEU A 47 0.80 9.80 1.21
C LEU A 47 0.04 10.80 2.09
N ARG A 48 -0.20 10.48 3.36
CA ARG A 48 -0.86 11.39 4.29
C ARG A 48 -0.02 12.67 4.50
N PRO A 49 -0.65 13.85 4.57
CA PRO A 49 0.08 15.11 4.74
C PRO A 49 1.00 15.13 5.95
N GLU A 50 0.56 14.55 7.08
CA GLU A 50 1.35 14.53 8.31
C GLU A 50 2.62 13.68 8.15
N VAL A 51 2.51 12.55 7.45
CA VAL A 51 3.63 11.66 7.17
C VAL A 51 4.60 12.33 6.19
N GLN A 52 4.08 12.99 5.15
CA GLN A 52 4.88 13.76 4.18
C GLN A 52 5.72 14.84 4.88
N MET A 53 5.11 15.60 5.78
CA MET A 53 5.83 16.63 6.56
C MET A 53 6.94 16.02 7.41
N LEU A 54 6.67 14.89 8.09
CA LEU A 54 7.70 14.20 8.88
C LEU A 54 8.82 13.65 8.00
N GLY A 55 8.52 13.17 6.80
CA GLY A 55 9.53 12.75 5.82
C GLY A 55 10.47 13.87 5.43
N VAL A 56 9.94 15.06 5.12
CA VAL A 56 10.76 16.24 4.78
C VAL A 56 11.68 16.64 5.94
N ILE A 57 11.18 16.59 7.19
CA ILE A 57 11.98 16.87 8.38
C ILE A 57 13.10 15.84 8.54
N ALA A 58 12.79 14.55 8.36
CA ALA A 58 13.78 13.48 8.45
C ALA A 58 14.86 13.60 7.37
N ASP A 59 14.47 13.88 6.12
CA ASP A 59 15.40 14.09 4.99
C ASP A 59 16.32 15.30 5.24
N SER A 60 15.75 16.38 5.80
CA SER A 60 16.52 17.57 6.16
C SER A 60 17.54 17.28 7.25
N TYR A 61 17.15 16.48 8.26
CA TYR A 61 18.04 16.07 9.34
C TYR A 61 19.18 15.17 8.83
N GLU A 62 18.87 14.17 8.00
CA GLU A 62 19.86 13.29 7.36
C GLU A 62 20.88 14.10 6.55
N THR A 63 20.38 15.01 5.71
CA THR A 63 21.21 15.89 4.88
C THR A 63 22.13 16.76 5.73
N TRP A 64 21.61 17.36 6.81
CA TRP A 64 22.39 18.19 7.71
C TRP A 64 23.50 17.40 8.41
N GLN A 65 23.23 16.17 8.83
CA GLN A 65 24.23 15.29 9.44
C GLN A 65 25.36 14.95 8.45
N LEU A 66 25.02 14.63 7.20
CA LEU A 66 26.02 14.34 6.15
C LEU A 66 26.90 15.56 5.86
N LEU A 67 26.31 16.74 5.74
CA LEU A 67 27.05 17.99 5.54
C LEU A 67 27.99 18.28 6.71
N ARG A 68 27.56 18.03 7.95
CA ARG A 68 28.44 18.17 9.14
C ARG A 68 29.63 17.22 9.13
N GLN A 69 29.49 16.05 8.49
CA GLN A 69 30.56 15.07 8.33
C GLN A 69 31.48 15.41 7.14
N GLY A 70 31.24 16.53 6.44
CA GLY A 70 32.04 16.94 5.29
C GLY A 70 31.73 16.16 4.01
N ALA A 71 30.55 15.53 3.95
CA ALA A 71 30.13 14.82 2.75
C ALA A 71 30.05 15.79 1.55
N PRO A 72 30.59 15.41 0.36
CA PRO A 72 30.43 16.21 -0.84
C PRO A 72 28.95 16.29 -1.26
N ALA A 73 28.56 17.37 -1.92
CA ALA A 73 27.16 17.58 -2.33
C ALA A 73 26.61 16.44 -3.21
N GLU A 74 27.49 15.76 -3.95
CA GLU A 74 27.17 14.63 -4.83
C GLU A 74 26.71 13.38 -4.08
N SER A 75 27.11 13.21 -2.82
CA SER A 75 26.72 12.05 -2.00
C SER A 75 25.44 12.29 -1.19
N LEU A 76 24.83 13.47 -1.30
CA LEU A 76 23.58 13.77 -0.61
C LEU A 76 22.41 13.00 -1.26
N PRO A 77 21.43 12.54 -0.45
CA PRO A 77 20.25 11.87 -0.97
C PRO A 77 19.49 12.81 -1.92
N GLN A 78 19.35 12.43 -3.19
CA GLN A 78 18.57 13.19 -4.18
C GLN A 78 17.06 12.92 -4.07
N VAL A 79 16.70 11.78 -3.47
CA VAL A 79 15.33 11.31 -3.34
C VAL A 79 14.99 11.16 -1.86
N GLY A 80 13.91 11.82 -1.44
CA GLY A 80 13.44 11.77 -0.06
C GLY A 80 13.04 10.36 0.38
N VAL A 81 13.10 10.11 1.69
CA VAL A 81 12.88 8.80 2.31
C VAL A 81 11.54 8.18 1.94
N ILE A 82 10.46 8.97 1.93
CA ILE A 82 9.13 8.45 1.61
C ILE A 82 9.06 8.00 0.15
N ARG A 83 9.71 8.73 -0.76
CA ARG A 83 9.71 8.36 -2.18
C ARG A 83 10.49 7.07 -2.40
N ARG A 84 11.64 6.90 -1.72
CA ARG A 84 12.41 5.65 -1.72
C ARG A 84 11.56 4.46 -1.27
N ILE A 85 10.77 4.62 -0.20
CA ILE A 85 9.86 3.57 0.31
C ILE A 85 8.77 3.24 -0.72
N LEU A 86 8.11 4.24 -1.28
CA LEU A 86 7.05 4.04 -2.26
C LEU A 86 7.53 3.38 -3.55
N ASP A 87 8.75 3.70 -4.00
CA ASP A 87 9.34 3.08 -5.19
C ASP A 87 9.78 1.63 -4.89
N ALA A 88 10.25 1.33 -3.67
CA ALA A 88 10.53 -0.04 -3.24
C ALA A 88 9.27 -0.91 -3.15
N ASP A 89 8.16 -0.35 -2.64
CA ASP A 89 6.86 -1.03 -2.59
C ASP A 89 6.39 -1.40 -4.00
N LYS A 90 6.52 -0.50 -4.98
CA LYS A 90 6.19 -0.79 -6.38
C LYS A 90 7.07 -1.89 -6.98
N ALA A 91 8.38 -1.82 -6.75
CA ALA A 91 9.31 -2.84 -7.23
C ALA A 91 8.98 -4.23 -6.65
N SER A 92 8.43 -4.29 -5.44
CA SER A 92 7.99 -5.56 -4.82
C SER A 92 6.69 -6.11 -5.41
N GLU A 93 5.78 -5.26 -5.91
CA GLU A 93 4.54 -5.67 -6.57
C GLU A 93 4.80 -6.27 -7.97
N ASP A 94 5.87 -5.84 -8.64
CA ASP A 94 6.24 -6.29 -10.00
C ASP A 94 7.06 -7.60 -10.04
N VAL A 95 7.36 -8.22 -8.89
CA VAL A 95 8.04 -9.52 -8.88
C VAL A 95 7.05 -10.61 -9.30
N PRO A 96 7.22 -11.26 -10.47
CA PRO A 96 6.31 -12.32 -10.89
C PRO A 96 6.34 -13.45 -9.88
N PRO A 97 5.21 -14.15 -9.65
CA PRO A 97 5.16 -15.26 -8.70
C PRO A 97 6.22 -16.28 -9.12
N VAL A 98 7.12 -16.61 -8.18
CA VAL A 98 8.13 -17.65 -8.38
C VAL A 98 7.39 -18.91 -8.81
N SER A 99 7.55 -19.28 -10.08
CA SER A 99 6.93 -20.47 -10.64
C SER A 99 7.36 -21.65 -9.79
N ARG A 100 6.40 -22.29 -9.12
CA ARG A 100 6.63 -23.47 -8.29
C ARG A 100 7.35 -24.50 -9.16
N GLN A 101 8.61 -24.81 -8.87
CA GLN A 101 9.30 -25.92 -9.53
C GLN A 101 8.57 -27.18 -9.13
N LEU A 102 7.79 -27.75 -10.06
CA LEU A 102 7.10 -29.01 -9.83
C LEU A 102 8.14 -30.09 -9.55
N SER A 103 7.89 -30.88 -8.51
CA SER A 103 8.75 -32.01 -8.20
C SER A 103 8.69 -33.05 -9.33
N ALA A 104 9.75 -33.85 -9.48
CA ALA A 104 9.81 -34.89 -10.50
C ALA A 104 8.67 -35.94 -10.39
N ALA A 105 7.98 -36.01 -9.25
CA ALA A 105 6.80 -36.84 -9.08
C ALA A 105 5.55 -36.19 -9.71
N GLU A 106 5.36 -34.89 -9.53
CA GLU A 106 4.25 -34.12 -10.12
C GLU A 106 4.36 -34.04 -11.64
N ILE A 107 5.57 -33.92 -12.18
CA ILE A 107 5.81 -33.94 -13.64
C ILE A 107 5.39 -35.31 -14.22
N ARG A 108 5.73 -36.41 -13.55
CA ARG A 108 5.37 -37.76 -14.00
C ARG A 108 3.86 -38.00 -13.95
N ALA A 109 3.19 -37.54 -12.90
CA ALA A 109 1.74 -37.63 -12.77
C ALA A 109 1.00 -36.82 -13.86
N ALA A 110 1.51 -35.63 -14.19
CA ALA A 110 0.95 -34.79 -15.25
C ALA A 110 1.12 -35.40 -16.65
N ILE A 111 2.23 -36.10 -16.92
CA ILE A 111 2.45 -36.79 -18.18
C ILE A 111 1.51 -38.01 -18.29
N SER A 112 1.38 -38.81 -17.24
CA SER A 112 0.48 -39.98 -17.26
C SER A 112 -1.00 -39.61 -17.43
N ALA A 113 -1.42 -38.44 -16.95
CA ALA A 113 -2.79 -37.95 -17.09
C ALA A 113 -3.09 -37.37 -18.50
N ARG A 114 -2.06 -37.14 -19.32
CA ARG A 114 -2.18 -36.60 -20.68
C ARG A 114 -2.18 -37.69 -21.77
N ASP A 115 -1.68 -38.87 -21.44
CA ASP A 115 -1.60 -40.04 -22.33
C ASP A 115 -2.82 -40.98 -22.24
N THR A 116 -3.85 -40.61 -21.46
CA THR A 116 -5.18 -41.24 -21.42
C THR A 116 -6.20 -40.37 -22.13
#